data_AF-A0A950LLJ1-F1
#
_entry.id   AF-A0A950LLJ1-F1
#
_cell.length_a   1.000
_cell.length_b   1.000
_cell.length_c   1.000
_cell.angle_alpha   90.00
_cell.angle_beta   90.00
_cell.angle_gamma   90.00
#
_symmetry.space_group_name_H-M   'P 1'
#
loop_
_entity.id
_entity.type
_entity.pdbx_description
1 polymer ?
#
loop_
_entity_poly.entity_id
_entity_poly.type
_entity_poly.pdbx_seq_one_letter_code
_entity_poly.pdbx_strand_id
1 'polypeptide(L)'
;MPPPTGGSRRADEIPVAHTPPGGYGDDMPPPILADCAEPLVAGAPDLRGTWQVVSVLVDERDTPGHPVNDTLQRIEQCGDRLVVTGGGIVHDMRCDGTEANGVHDVAQLDFSSPITVIATYEDGVHVLRPVGLPGVEVTRRRDGVRMVWTYPGFTALLERLPAGAEAGTPT
;
A
#
# COMPACT_ATOMS: atom_id res chain seq x y z
N MET A 1 -25.57 -32.43 -5.48
CA MET A 1 -24.13 -32.10 -5.57
C MET A 1 -23.96 -30.74 -4.92
N PRO A 2 -23.22 -30.63 -3.80
CA PRO A 2 -22.91 -29.31 -3.25
C PRO A 2 -22.01 -28.56 -4.26
N PRO A 3 -22.08 -27.22 -4.32
CA PRO A 3 -21.15 -26.45 -5.14
C PRO A 3 -19.71 -26.72 -4.69
N PRO A 4 -18.72 -26.72 -5.61
CA PRO A 4 -17.32 -26.82 -5.21
C PRO A 4 -17.03 -25.65 -4.27
N THR A 5 -16.52 -25.96 -3.08
CA THR A 5 -15.98 -24.96 -2.15
C THR A 5 -14.84 -24.28 -2.92
N GLY A 6 -15.08 -23.05 -3.39
CA GLY A 6 -14.11 -22.30 -4.20
C GLY A 6 -12.79 -22.23 -3.44
N GLY A 7 -11.77 -22.93 -3.95
CA GLY A 7 -10.44 -22.89 -3.39
C GLY A 7 -9.96 -21.44 -3.44
N SER A 8 -9.63 -20.88 -2.27
CA SER A 8 -9.00 -19.57 -2.18
C SER A 8 -7.78 -19.51 -3.09
N ARG A 9 -7.68 -18.46 -3.91
CA ARG A 9 -6.53 -18.28 -4.80
C ARG A 9 -5.27 -18.01 -3.96
N ARG A 10 -4.12 -18.44 -4.48
CA ARG A 10 -2.79 -18.03 -4.01
C ARG A 10 -2.41 -16.70 -4.64
N ALA A 11 -1.44 -16.02 -4.03
CA ALA A 11 -0.99 -14.73 -4.51
C ALA A 11 -0.45 -14.80 -5.96
N ASP A 12 0.16 -15.93 -6.35
CA ASP A 12 0.71 -16.15 -7.71
C ASP A 12 -0.37 -16.35 -8.78
N GLU A 13 -1.60 -16.72 -8.39
CA GLU A 13 -2.71 -16.96 -9.32
C GLU A 13 -3.47 -15.68 -9.69
N ILE A 14 -3.14 -14.57 -9.04
CA ILE A 14 -3.73 -13.25 -9.28
C ILE A 14 -2.71 -12.45 -10.10
N PRO A 15 -3.07 -11.90 -11.28
CA PRO A 15 -2.16 -11.05 -12.06
C PRO A 15 -1.67 -9.85 -11.25
N VAL A 16 -0.43 -9.40 -11.52
CA VAL A 16 0.11 -8.15 -10.96
C VAL A 16 -0.71 -6.97 -11.50
N ALA A 17 -1.17 -6.11 -10.60
CA ALA A 17 -1.86 -4.89 -10.96
C ALA A 17 -0.86 -3.75 -11.19
N HIS A 18 -1.20 -2.84 -12.11
CA HIS A 18 -0.42 -1.65 -12.39
C HIS A 18 -1.31 -0.42 -12.37
N THR A 19 -0.73 0.73 -12.12
CA THR A 19 -1.44 2.01 -12.22
C THR A 19 -1.91 2.22 -13.67
N PRO A 20 -3.20 2.52 -13.90
CA PRO A 20 -3.68 2.82 -15.25
C PRO A 20 -3.07 4.14 -15.77
N PRO A 21 -2.98 4.34 -17.09
CA PRO A 21 -2.42 5.57 -17.66
C PRO A 21 -3.13 6.83 -17.12
N GLY A 22 -2.36 7.74 -16.51
CA GLY A 22 -2.90 8.96 -15.89
C GLY A 22 -3.42 8.79 -14.46
N GLY A 23 -3.23 7.62 -13.84
CA GLY A 23 -3.74 7.29 -12.51
C GLY A 23 -5.19 6.78 -12.54
N TYR A 24 -5.66 6.20 -11.43
CA TYR A 24 -7.02 5.65 -11.37
C TYR A 24 -8.14 6.71 -11.28
N GLY A 25 -7.80 7.99 -11.17
CA GLY A 25 -8.77 9.09 -11.04
C GLY A 25 -9.31 9.22 -9.61
N ASP A 26 -10.60 9.53 -9.50
CA ASP A 26 -11.27 9.81 -8.22
C ASP A 26 -11.70 8.52 -7.49
N ASP A 27 -12.07 7.48 -8.24
CA ASP A 27 -12.61 6.24 -7.71
C ASP A 27 -11.51 5.20 -7.53
N MET A 28 -11.38 4.68 -6.31
CA MET A 28 -10.43 3.61 -6.04
C MET A 28 -10.87 2.33 -6.79
N PRO A 29 -9.95 1.64 -7.51
CA PRO A 29 -10.31 0.39 -8.19
C PRO A 29 -10.78 -0.67 -7.18
N PRO A 30 -11.45 -1.74 -7.64
CA PRO A 30 -11.80 -2.86 -6.77
C PRO A 30 -10.57 -3.48 -6.08
N PRO A 31 -10.72 -4.14 -4.91
CA PRO A 31 -9.60 -4.79 -4.26
C PRO A 31 -8.98 -5.89 -5.12
N ILE A 32 -7.65 -5.86 -5.26
CA ILE A 32 -6.88 -6.75 -6.14
C ILE A 32 -6.73 -8.15 -5.54
N LEU A 33 -6.53 -8.26 -4.22
CA LEU A 33 -6.27 -9.51 -3.50
C LEU A 33 -7.50 -10.04 -2.75
N ALA A 34 -8.71 -9.56 -3.07
CA ALA A 34 -9.95 -9.96 -2.37
C ALA A 34 -10.17 -11.48 -2.29
N ASP A 35 -9.81 -12.22 -3.35
CA ASP A 35 -10.03 -13.66 -3.46
C ASP A 35 -8.83 -14.50 -2.98
N CYS A 36 -7.82 -13.84 -2.42
CA CYS A 36 -6.60 -14.48 -1.94
C CYS A 36 -6.72 -14.83 -0.46
N ALA A 37 -6.38 -16.07 -0.08
CA ALA A 37 -6.40 -16.49 1.33
C ALA A 37 -5.08 -17.11 1.81
N GLU A 38 -3.99 -16.88 1.09
CA GLU A 38 -2.65 -17.28 1.53
C GLU A 38 -2.27 -16.53 2.82
N PRO A 39 -1.87 -17.24 3.89
CA PRO A 39 -1.50 -16.60 5.14
C PRO A 39 -0.27 -15.70 4.94
N LEU A 40 -0.19 -14.60 5.69
CA LEU A 40 0.96 -13.71 5.64
C LEU A 40 2.23 -14.46 6.05
N VAL A 41 3.33 -14.17 5.36
CA VAL A 41 4.65 -14.72 5.71
C VAL A 41 5.11 -14.26 7.09
N ALA A 42 5.97 -15.05 7.72
CA ALA A 42 6.55 -14.69 9.01
C ALA A 42 7.29 -13.34 8.93
N GLY A 43 7.11 -12.48 9.93
CA GLY A 43 7.72 -11.15 9.99
C GLY A 43 6.96 -10.05 9.24
N ALA A 44 5.95 -10.39 8.45
CA ALA A 44 5.07 -9.39 7.83
C ALA A 44 4.18 -8.71 8.90
N PRO A 45 4.14 -7.36 8.97
CA PRO A 45 3.11 -6.67 9.74
C PRO A 45 1.74 -6.84 9.08
N ASP A 46 0.69 -6.94 9.90
CA ASP A 46 -0.69 -6.87 9.40
C ASP A 46 -1.11 -5.41 9.16
N LEU A 47 -0.94 -4.97 7.91
CA LEU A 47 -1.29 -3.65 7.41
C LEU A 47 -2.62 -3.65 6.65
N ARG A 48 -3.27 -4.80 6.45
CA ARG A 48 -4.48 -4.93 5.62
C ARG A 48 -5.58 -3.96 6.04
N GLY A 49 -6.26 -3.32 5.10
CA GLY A 49 -7.39 -2.43 5.34
C GLY A 49 -7.22 -1.04 4.74
N THR A 50 -8.22 -0.19 4.92
CA THR A 50 -8.20 1.20 4.45
C THR A 50 -7.78 2.13 5.57
N TRP A 51 -6.82 3.00 5.29
CA TRP A 51 -6.19 3.91 6.23
C TRP A 51 -6.38 5.35 5.78
N GLN A 52 -6.76 6.24 6.70
CA GLN A 52 -6.80 7.68 6.46
C GLN A 52 -5.63 8.35 7.17
N VAL A 53 -4.94 9.27 6.50
CA VAL A 53 -3.93 10.13 7.13
C VAL A 53 -4.62 11.15 8.03
N VAL A 54 -4.33 11.10 9.34
CA VAL A 54 -4.94 11.98 10.36
C VAL A 54 -3.98 13.02 10.93
N SER A 55 -2.67 12.84 10.74
CA SER A 55 -1.64 13.82 11.13
C SER A 55 -0.39 13.59 10.31
N VAL A 56 0.31 14.68 9.99
CA VAL A 56 1.57 14.68 9.26
C VAL A 56 2.58 15.51 10.02
N LEU A 57 3.77 14.94 10.21
CA LEU A 57 4.91 15.52 10.91
C LEU A 57 6.01 15.82 9.89
N VAL A 58 6.46 17.06 9.82
CA VAL A 58 7.65 17.49 9.07
C VAL A 58 8.65 18.05 10.07
N ASP A 59 9.89 17.57 10.05
CA ASP A 59 10.90 17.88 11.07
C ASP A 59 10.36 17.72 12.51
N GLU A 60 9.61 16.62 12.75
CA GLU A 60 8.96 16.29 14.02
C GLU A 60 7.88 17.29 14.48
N ARG A 61 7.40 18.18 13.61
CA ARG A 61 6.34 19.15 13.91
C ARG A 61 5.09 18.86 13.12
N ASP A 62 3.95 18.91 13.81
CA ASP A 62 2.64 18.75 13.16
C ASP A 62 2.44 19.84 12.10
N THR A 63 2.06 19.40 10.91
CA THR A 63 1.94 20.22 9.70
C THR A 63 0.53 20.09 9.14
N PRO A 64 -0.45 20.79 9.74
CA PRO A 64 -1.83 20.78 9.25
C PRO A 64 -1.89 21.34 7.82
N GLY A 65 -2.75 20.77 6.99
CA GLY A 65 -2.89 21.17 5.58
C GLY A 65 -1.79 20.64 4.64
N HIS A 66 -0.87 19.80 5.12
CA HIS A 66 0.02 19.04 4.24
C HIS A 66 -0.78 18.28 3.16
N PRO A 67 -0.32 18.22 1.89
CA PRO A 67 -1.11 17.65 0.78
C PRO A 67 -1.58 16.20 0.93
N VAL A 68 -0.97 15.44 1.85
CA VAL A 68 -1.34 14.04 2.11
C VAL A 68 -2.29 13.87 3.30
N ASN A 69 -2.61 14.95 4.04
CA ASN A 69 -3.65 14.89 5.07
C ASN A 69 -4.98 14.48 4.43
N ASP A 70 -5.76 13.69 5.18
CA ASP A 70 -7.06 13.13 4.77
C ASP A 70 -7.03 12.19 3.56
N THR A 71 -5.86 11.94 2.97
CA THR A 71 -5.74 10.95 1.89
C THR A 71 -5.91 9.54 2.42
N LEU A 72 -6.45 8.67 1.55
CA LEU A 72 -6.68 7.27 1.84
C LEU A 72 -5.60 6.38 1.22
N GLN A 73 -5.25 5.32 1.94
CA GLN A 73 -4.45 4.20 1.45
C GLN A 73 -5.16 2.90 1.79
N ARG A 74 -5.58 2.14 0.77
CA ARG A 74 -5.99 0.76 0.95
C ARG A 74 -4.77 -0.15 0.79
N ILE A 75 -4.52 -0.96 1.81
CA ILE A 75 -3.45 -1.95 1.81
C ILE A 75 -4.07 -3.34 1.79
N GLU A 76 -3.63 -4.15 0.85
CA GLU A 76 -4.03 -5.55 0.70
C GLU A 76 -2.79 -6.42 0.82
N GLN A 77 -2.88 -7.55 1.53
CA GLN A 77 -1.75 -8.46 1.72
C GLN A 77 -2.21 -9.91 1.61
N CYS A 78 -1.40 -10.72 0.94
CA CYS A 78 -1.61 -12.15 0.81
C CYS A 78 -0.26 -12.85 0.60
N GLY A 79 0.12 -13.78 1.48
CA GLY A 79 1.49 -14.32 1.47
C GLY A 79 2.54 -13.23 1.75
N ASP A 80 3.51 -13.10 0.85
CA ASP A 80 4.52 -12.04 0.81
C ASP A 80 4.14 -10.88 -0.13
N ARG A 81 2.98 -10.95 -0.79
CA ARG A 81 2.48 -9.91 -1.69
C ARG A 81 1.79 -8.80 -0.92
N LEU A 82 2.05 -7.57 -1.32
CA LEU A 82 1.40 -6.37 -0.80
C LEU A 82 0.98 -5.46 -1.96
N VAL A 83 -0.26 -4.98 -1.90
CA VAL A 83 -0.78 -3.95 -2.81
C VAL A 83 -1.12 -2.70 -2.01
N VAL A 84 -0.61 -1.55 -2.46
CA VAL A 84 -0.99 -0.23 -1.95
C VAL A 84 -1.79 0.49 -3.03
N THR A 85 -3.02 0.83 -2.71
CA THR A 85 -3.87 1.68 -3.56
C THR A 85 -4.15 2.99 -2.85
N GLY A 86 -3.76 4.11 -3.45
CA GLY A 86 -3.96 5.44 -2.86
C GLY A 86 -3.32 6.53 -3.69
N GLY A 87 -3.79 7.77 -3.56
CA GLY A 87 -3.22 8.92 -4.25
C GLY A 87 -3.17 8.80 -5.79
N GLY A 88 -4.04 7.99 -6.39
CA GLY A 88 -4.11 7.75 -7.83
C GLY A 88 -3.29 6.56 -8.34
N ILE A 89 -2.49 5.89 -7.48
CA ILE A 89 -1.65 4.73 -7.88
C ILE A 89 -2.16 3.39 -7.33
N VAL A 90 -1.74 2.31 -7.99
CA VAL A 90 -1.85 0.93 -7.54
C VAL A 90 -0.46 0.31 -7.60
N HIS A 91 0.29 0.33 -6.50
CA HIS A 91 1.59 -0.32 -6.42
C HIS A 91 1.44 -1.72 -5.87
N ASP A 92 1.77 -2.70 -6.70
CA ASP A 92 1.68 -4.13 -6.43
C ASP A 92 3.10 -4.73 -6.43
N MET A 93 3.45 -5.44 -5.37
CA MET A 93 4.80 -5.98 -5.20
C MET A 93 4.85 -7.23 -4.33
N ARG A 94 5.97 -7.96 -4.43
CA ARG A 94 6.42 -8.94 -3.44
C ARG A 94 7.41 -8.31 -2.47
N CYS A 95 7.25 -8.60 -1.19
CA CYS A 95 8.16 -8.18 -0.15
C CYS A 95 9.29 -9.20 0.07
N ASP A 96 9.88 -9.71 -1.02
CA ASP A 96 10.91 -10.76 -1.03
C ASP A 96 12.35 -10.22 -1.18
N GLY A 97 12.51 -8.90 -1.27
CA GLY A 97 13.80 -8.22 -1.41
C GLY A 97 14.41 -8.29 -2.80
N THR A 98 13.69 -8.77 -3.80
CA THR A 98 14.17 -8.83 -5.19
C THR A 98 13.69 -7.62 -5.99
N GLU A 99 14.52 -7.18 -6.95
CA GLU A 99 14.12 -6.15 -7.91
C GLU A 99 13.04 -6.68 -8.85
N ALA A 100 13.18 -7.92 -9.33
CA ALA A 100 12.32 -8.51 -10.34
C ALA A 100 10.85 -8.70 -9.90
N ASN A 101 10.61 -8.87 -8.60
CA ASN A 101 9.27 -8.98 -8.04
C ASN A 101 8.87 -7.72 -7.25
N GLY A 102 9.67 -6.66 -7.33
CA GLY A 102 9.38 -5.36 -6.73
C GLY A 102 8.26 -4.62 -7.44
N VAL A 103 8.06 -3.36 -7.07
CA VAL A 103 7.14 -2.48 -7.81
C VAL A 103 7.76 -2.19 -9.17
N HIS A 104 7.04 -2.50 -10.25
CA HIS A 104 7.32 -2.03 -11.59
C HIS A 104 6.11 -1.25 -12.10
N ASP A 105 6.12 0.05 -11.88
CA ASP A 105 4.96 0.91 -12.10
C ASP A 105 5.40 2.34 -12.44
N VAL A 106 4.52 3.32 -12.33
CA VAL A 106 4.79 4.74 -12.55
C VAL A 106 4.81 5.55 -11.26
N ALA A 107 5.53 6.65 -11.24
CA ALA A 107 5.56 7.57 -10.10
C ALA A 107 4.20 8.24 -9.88
N GLN A 108 3.77 8.34 -8.63
CA GLN A 108 2.52 9.05 -8.25
C GLN A 108 2.53 10.54 -8.67
N LEU A 109 3.70 11.15 -8.82
CA LEU A 109 3.82 12.58 -9.15
C LEU A 109 3.25 12.94 -10.53
N ASP A 110 3.38 12.04 -11.50
CA ASP A 110 3.05 12.30 -12.91
C ASP A 110 2.32 11.14 -13.61
N PHE A 111 2.12 10.01 -12.93
CA PHE A 111 1.50 8.80 -13.44
C PHE A 111 2.09 8.29 -14.77
N SER A 112 3.37 8.59 -15.04
CA SER A 112 4.01 8.26 -16.31
C SER A 112 5.50 7.94 -16.21
N SER A 113 6.23 8.55 -15.28
CA SER A 113 7.65 8.25 -15.07
C SER A 113 7.80 6.85 -14.48
N PRO A 114 8.49 5.91 -15.16
CA PRO A 114 8.64 4.56 -14.64
C PRO A 114 9.48 4.55 -13.37
N ILE A 115 9.07 3.72 -12.41
CA ILE A 115 9.78 3.46 -11.18
C ILE A 115 10.03 1.97 -11.02
N THR A 116 11.12 1.63 -10.35
CA THR A 116 11.37 0.28 -9.85
C THR A 116 11.71 0.37 -8.37
N VAL A 117 11.03 -0.41 -7.54
CA VAL A 117 11.15 -0.30 -6.07
C VAL A 117 11.22 -1.70 -5.47
N ILE A 118 12.31 -1.99 -4.77
CA ILE A 118 12.46 -3.24 -4.01
C ILE A 118 11.65 -3.12 -2.73
N ALA A 119 10.88 -4.17 -2.41
CA ALA A 119 10.10 -4.24 -1.18
C ALA A 119 10.57 -5.38 -0.27
N THR A 120 10.57 -5.13 1.04
CA THR A 120 10.91 -6.12 2.06
C THR A 120 10.00 -5.99 3.28
N TYR A 121 9.93 -7.07 4.06
CA TYR A 121 9.51 -7.00 5.46
C TYR A 121 10.74 -7.14 6.36
N GLU A 122 10.97 -6.14 7.21
CA GLU A 122 12.12 -6.06 8.12
C GLU A 122 11.60 -5.74 9.52
N ASP A 123 11.77 -6.65 10.47
CA ASP A 123 11.37 -6.47 11.88
C ASP A 123 9.92 -5.96 12.07
N GLY A 124 8.97 -6.47 11.28
CA GLY A 124 7.58 -6.04 11.35
C GLY A 124 7.31 -4.69 10.67
N VAL A 125 8.20 -4.25 9.80
CA VAL A 125 8.09 -3.03 9.00
C VAL A 125 8.08 -3.39 7.52
N HIS A 126 7.14 -2.83 6.78
CA HIS A 126 7.19 -2.86 5.32
C HIS A 126 8.12 -1.75 4.83
N VAL A 127 9.17 -2.09 4.10
CA VAL A 127 10.21 -1.17 3.64
C VAL A 127 10.29 -1.17 2.12
N LEU A 128 10.36 0.01 1.53
CA LEU A 128 10.48 0.24 0.09
C LEU A 128 11.77 1.00 -0.21
N ARG A 129 12.53 0.50 -1.19
CA ARG A 129 13.80 1.07 -1.65
C ARG A 129 13.77 1.29 -3.16
N PRO A 130 13.61 2.53 -3.65
CA PRO A 130 13.61 2.81 -5.07
C PRO A 130 14.99 2.54 -5.69
N VAL A 131 15.01 1.80 -6.79
CA VAL A 131 16.23 1.50 -7.55
C VAL A 131 16.79 2.79 -8.15
N GLY A 132 18.10 2.99 -8.02
CA GLY A 132 18.80 4.18 -8.50
C GLY A 132 18.76 5.39 -7.56
N LEU A 133 18.07 5.31 -6.41
CA LEU A 133 18.01 6.38 -5.40
C LEU A 133 18.59 5.90 -4.05
N PRO A 134 19.93 5.84 -3.90
CA PRO A 134 20.55 5.33 -2.69
C PRO A 134 20.19 6.18 -1.45
N GLY A 135 19.90 5.51 -0.35
CA GLY A 135 19.54 6.15 0.93
C GLY A 135 18.07 6.59 1.04
N VAL A 136 17.26 6.38 0.00
CA VAL A 136 15.81 6.62 0.05
C VAL A 136 15.11 5.37 0.55
N GLU A 137 14.35 5.52 1.63
CA GLU A 137 13.45 4.49 2.16
C GLU A 137 12.06 5.07 2.41
N VAL A 138 11.03 4.28 2.09
CA VAL A 138 9.66 4.54 2.49
C VAL A 138 9.20 3.38 3.35
N THR A 139 8.74 3.65 4.58
CA THR A 139 8.40 2.59 5.53
C THR A 139 6.97 2.68 6.02
N ARG A 140 6.36 1.53 6.30
CA ARG A 140 5.05 1.44 6.96
C ARG A 140 5.15 0.44 8.10
N ARG A 141 4.79 0.87 9.31
CA ARG A 141 4.75 0.01 10.51
C ARG A 141 3.48 0.20 11.29
N ARG A 142 3.13 -0.81 12.09
CA ARG A 142 2.05 -0.70 13.09
C ARG A 142 2.58 0.00 14.35
N ASP A 143 1.73 0.83 14.93
CA ASP A 143 1.94 1.45 16.24
C ASP A 143 0.61 1.36 17.02
N GLY A 144 0.46 0.26 17.75
CA GLY A 144 -0.81 -0.14 18.34
C GLY A 144 -1.91 -0.24 17.28
N VAL A 145 -2.92 0.62 17.39
CA VAL A 145 -4.05 0.68 16.44
C VAL A 145 -3.74 1.49 15.18
N ARG A 146 -2.72 2.36 15.20
CA ARG A 146 -2.37 3.27 14.10
C ARG A 146 -1.30 2.69 13.19
N MET A 147 -1.26 3.16 11.95
CA MET A 147 -0.14 2.92 11.06
C MET A 147 0.73 4.17 11.02
N VAL A 148 2.05 3.99 11.09
CA VAL A 148 3.03 5.04 10.88
C VAL A 148 3.62 4.84 9.49
N TRP A 149 3.49 5.85 8.64
CA TRP A 149 4.06 5.88 7.30
C TRP A 149 5.17 6.93 7.26
N THR A 150 6.41 6.50 7.07
CA THR A 150 7.54 7.41 6.91
C THR A 150 7.91 7.49 5.44
N TYR A 151 7.97 8.71 4.94
CA TYR A 151 8.36 9.05 3.58
C TYR A 151 9.52 10.06 3.67
N PRO A 152 10.43 10.13 2.68
CA PRO A 152 11.44 11.18 2.67
C PRO A 152 10.81 12.58 2.86
N GLY A 153 11.14 13.24 3.98
CA GLY A 153 10.66 14.57 4.33
C GLY A 153 9.44 14.64 5.26
N PHE A 154 8.71 13.54 5.50
CA PHE A 154 7.61 13.55 6.47
C PHE A 154 7.30 12.19 7.10
N THR A 155 6.62 12.22 8.24
CA THR A 155 5.98 11.03 8.84
C THR A 155 4.50 11.28 8.97
N ALA A 156 3.68 10.37 8.47
CA ALA A 156 2.23 10.41 8.58
C ALA A 156 1.74 9.37 9.61
N LEU A 157 0.77 9.77 10.42
CA LEU A 157 -0.01 8.89 11.27
C LEU A 157 -1.34 8.60 10.59
N LEU A 158 -1.68 7.32 10.49
CA LEU A 158 -2.90 6.88 9.85
C LEU A 158 -3.78 6.07 10.80
N GLU A 159 -5.08 6.31 10.70
CA GLU A 159 -6.12 5.58 11.42
C GLU A 159 -6.85 4.65 10.46
N ARG A 160 -7.20 3.45 10.95
CA ARG A 160 -7.90 2.45 10.16
C ARG A 160 -9.37 2.84 10.10
N LEU A 161 -9.92 2.87 8.89
CA LEU A 161 -11.36 3.03 8.71
C LEU A 161 -12.10 1.74 9.04
N PRO A 162 -13.33 1.82 9.55
CA PRO A 162 -14.19 0.65 9.72
C PRO A 162 -14.46 0.00 8.35
N ALA A 163 -14.57 -1.32 8.34
CA ALA A 163 -14.86 -2.06 7.11
C ALA A 163 -16.18 -1.58 6.47
N GLY A 164 -16.14 -1.25 5.18
CA GLY A 164 -17.30 -0.75 4.43
C GLY A 164 -17.47 0.77 4.39
N ALA A 165 -16.59 1.54 5.03
CA ALA A 165 -16.52 2.99 4.87
C ALA A 165 -15.63 3.35 3.67
N GLU A 166 -16.12 3.14 2.44
CA GLU A 166 -15.57 3.82 1.27
C GLU A 166 -16.47 5.04 1.00
N ALA A 167 -15.87 6.22 1.23
CA ALA A 167 -16.34 7.59 0.97
C ALA A 167 -17.86 7.85 0.94
N GLY A 168 -18.36 8.47 2.02
CA GLY A 168 -19.65 9.16 1.99
C GLY A 168 -19.67 10.26 0.92
N THR A 169 -20.77 10.29 0.17
CA THR A 169 -21.16 11.39 -0.72
C THR A 169 -21.14 12.71 0.06
N PRO A 170 -20.47 13.78 -0.42
CA PRO A 170 -20.68 15.09 0.15
C PRO A 170 -22.13 15.50 -0.16
N THR A 171 -22.88 15.87 0.89
CA THR A 171 -24.21 16.48 0.76
C THR A 171 -24.10 17.89 0.20
#